data_AF-A0A966MNU8-F1
#
_entry.id   AF-A0A966MNU8-F1
#
_cell.length_a   1.000
_cell.length_b   1.000
_cell.length_c   1.000
_cell.angle_alpha   90.00
_cell.angle_beta   90.00
_cell.angle_gamma   90.00
#
_symmetry.space_group_name_H-M   'P 1'
#
loop_
_entity.id
_entity.type
_entity.pdbx_description
1 polymer ?
#
loop_
_entity_poly.entity_id
_entity_poly.type
_entity_poly.pdbx_seq_one_letter_code
_entity_poly.pdbx_strand_id
1 'polypeptide(L)'
;MSAGLDADAPLRIAYLTYRGKPHVGGQGIYTRHLTKALCDLGHSVEVFGGQPYPVLDDRVPLTALRSLDLFNDHYPGRFPAFWEFKSRFDFLETAVFSTGVFPEPLAFSA
;
A
#
# COMPACT_ATOMS: atom_id res chain seq x y z
N MET A 1 30.34 8.72 13.02
CA MET A 1 30.10 7.51 12.22
C MET A 1 29.12 6.66 13.00
N SER A 2 27.92 6.39 12.47
CA SER A 2 27.02 5.43 13.11
C SER A 2 27.74 4.09 13.13
N ALA A 3 27.92 3.49 14.31
CA ALA A 3 28.21 2.06 14.36
C ALA A 3 27.09 1.37 13.56
N GLY A 4 27.46 0.52 12.60
CA GLY A 4 26.48 -0.27 11.86
C GLY A 4 25.68 -1.13 12.83
N LEU A 5 24.40 -1.35 12.52
CA LEU A 5 23.62 -2.36 13.23
C LEU A 5 24.29 -3.72 13.04
N ASP A 6 24.24 -4.57 14.07
CA ASP A 6 24.59 -5.98 13.93
C ASP A 6 23.76 -6.61 12.80
N ALA A 7 24.41 -7.40 11.95
CA ALA A 7 23.79 -7.94 10.73
C ALA A 7 22.61 -8.87 11.05
N ASP A 8 22.64 -9.51 12.22
CA ASP A 8 21.62 -10.45 12.67
C ASP A 8 20.62 -9.83 13.67
N ALA A 9 20.74 -8.53 13.99
CA ALA A 9 19.84 -7.89 14.94
C ALA A 9 18.41 -7.72 14.37
N PRO A 10 17.37 -7.83 15.20
CA PRO A 10 16.00 -7.55 14.80
C PRO A 10 15.82 -6.14 14.23
N LEU A 11 15.30 -6.05 13.01
CA LEU A 11 15.00 -4.79 12.33
C LEU A 11 13.56 -4.31 12.57
N ARG A 12 13.37 -3.00 12.40
CA ARG A 12 12.06 -2.36 12.25
C ARG A 12 11.85 -2.04 10.78
N ILE A 13 10.88 -2.69 10.14
CA ILE A 13 10.69 -2.69 8.69
C ILE A 13 9.37 -1.99 8.36
N ALA A 14 9.45 -0.93 7.57
CA ALA A 14 8.30 -0.36 6.89
C ALA A 14 8.13 -1.06 5.53
N TYR A 15 7.08 -1.87 5.40
CA TYR A 15 6.79 -2.63 4.19
C TYR A 15 5.76 -1.89 3.34
N LEU A 16 6.15 -1.45 2.14
CA LEU A 16 5.31 -0.62 1.28
C LEU A 16 4.63 -1.46 0.20
N THR A 17 3.31 -1.32 0.08
CA THR A 17 2.54 -2.01 -0.97
C THR A 17 1.44 -1.11 -1.51
N TYR A 18 1.51 -0.76 -2.79
CA TYR A 18 0.53 0.17 -3.37
C TYR A 18 -0.85 -0.49 -3.59
N ARG A 19 -0.91 -1.82 -3.79
CA ARG A 19 -2.15 -2.62 -3.78
C ARG A 19 -1.93 -3.98 -3.14
N GLY A 20 -2.94 -4.52 -2.50
CA GLY A 20 -2.85 -5.77 -1.74
C GLY A 20 -3.96 -6.78 -2.02
N LYS A 21 -4.49 -6.84 -3.25
CA LYS A 21 -5.70 -7.66 -3.53
C LYS A 21 -5.52 -9.14 -3.12
N PRO A 22 -6.34 -9.70 -2.20
CA PRO A 22 -6.07 -10.99 -1.55
C PRO A 22 -6.21 -12.23 -2.45
N HIS A 23 -7.06 -12.18 -3.48
CA HIS A 23 -7.48 -13.35 -4.27
C HIS A 23 -6.87 -13.41 -5.67
N VAL A 24 -5.99 -12.47 -5.99
CA VAL A 24 -5.21 -12.50 -7.24
C VAL A 24 -3.78 -12.86 -6.87
N GLY A 25 -3.09 -13.65 -7.71
CA GLY A 25 -1.72 -14.12 -7.47
C GLY A 25 -0.64 -13.03 -7.40
N GLY A 26 -1.02 -11.76 -7.27
CA GLY A 26 -0.13 -10.62 -7.17
C GLY A 26 0.19 -10.22 -5.72
N GLN A 27 0.27 -8.91 -5.51
CA GLN A 27 0.86 -8.29 -4.32
C GLN A 27 0.23 -8.67 -2.97
N GLY A 28 -1.05 -9.04 -2.92
CA GLY A 28 -1.73 -9.37 -1.66
C GLY A 28 -1.18 -10.62 -0.96
N ILE A 29 -1.00 -11.71 -1.69
CA ILE A 29 -0.49 -12.98 -1.14
C ILE A 29 0.97 -12.83 -0.71
N TYR A 30 1.80 -12.20 -1.54
CA TYR A 30 3.21 -11.98 -1.22
C TYR A 30 3.39 -11.09 0.01
N THR A 31 2.64 -10.00 0.10
CA THR A 31 2.69 -9.10 1.26
C THR A 31 2.37 -9.89 2.54
N ARG A 32 1.30 -10.69 2.54
CA ARG A 32 0.91 -11.48 3.71
C ARG A 32 2.01 -12.46 4.15
N HIS A 33 2.51 -13.29 3.23
CA HIS A 33 3.44 -14.35 3.58
C HIS A 33 4.84 -13.82 3.91
N LEU A 34 5.31 -12.79 3.21
CA LEU A 34 6.63 -12.21 3.45
C LEU A 34 6.67 -11.45 4.77
N THR A 35 5.67 -10.63 5.06
CA THR A 35 5.61 -9.88 6.33
C THR A 35 5.46 -10.83 7.52
N LYS A 36 4.67 -11.90 7.38
CA LYS A 36 4.60 -12.98 8.36
C LYS A 36 5.96 -13.66 8.58
N ALA A 37 6.66 -14.03 7.52
CA ALA A 37 7.97 -14.67 7.64
C ALA A 37 9.01 -13.76 8.31
N LEU A 38 8.99 -12.45 8.01
CA LEU A 38 9.86 -11.47 8.67
C LEU A 38 9.54 -11.36 10.16
N CYS A 39 8.27 -11.39 10.55
CA CYS A 39 7.88 -11.46 11.96
C CYS A 39 8.29 -12.78 12.61
N ASP A 40 8.21 -13.90 11.91
CA ASP A 40 8.66 -15.21 12.39
C ASP A 40 10.18 -15.24 12.61
N LEU A 41 10.95 -14.42 11.88
CA LEU A 41 12.38 -14.18 12.10
C LEU A 41 12.69 -13.16 13.23
N GLY A 42 11.66 -12.64 13.91
CA GLY A 42 11.81 -11.70 15.02
C GLY A 42 11.83 -10.22 14.64
N HIS A 43 11.61 -9.87 13.37
CA HIS A 43 11.53 -8.48 12.94
C HIS A 43 10.18 -7.85 13.27
N SER A 44 10.19 -6.54 13.56
CA SER A 44 8.97 -5.74 13.67
C SER A 44 8.62 -5.19 12.30
N VAL A 45 7.45 -5.55 11.78
CA VAL A 45 7.00 -5.13 10.44
C VAL A 45 5.72 -4.32 10.55
N GLU A 46 5.67 -3.18 9.86
CA GLU A 46 4.45 -2.39 9.66
C GLU A 46 4.22 -2.23 8.16
N VAL A 47 3.00 -2.51 7.70
CA VAL A 47 2.63 -2.43 6.29
C VAL A 47 1.95 -1.10 6.02
N PHE A 48 2.44 -0.36 5.04
CA PHE A 48 1.76 0.82 4.47
C PHE A 48 1.13 0.40 3.14
N GLY A 49 -0.19 0.37 3.12
CA GLY A 49 -0.96 -0.25 2.05
C GLY A 49 -1.94 0.70 1.36
N GLY A 50 -2.02 0.67 0.04
CA GLY A 50 -3.12 1.26 -0.73
C GLY A 50 -4.26 0.27 -1.02
N GLN A 51 -5.39 0.78 -1.53
CA GLN A 51 -6.58 -0.03 -1.84
C GLN A 51 -6.38 -0.88 -3.11
N PRO A 52 -6.87 -2.14 -3.16
CA PRO A 52 -7.50 -2.86 -2.07
C PRO A 52 -6.47 -3.32 -1.04
N TYR A 53 -6.83 -3.21 0.25
CA TYR A 53 -5.91 -3.51 1.33
C TYR A 53 -5.59 -5.01 1.43
N PRO A 54 -4.34 -5.37 1.77
CA PRO A 54 -3.94 -6.76 1.96
C PRO A 54 -4.52 -7.34 3.26
N VAL A 55 -4.79 -8.64 3.24
CA VAL A 55 -5.06 -9.42 4.47
C VAL A 55 -3.73 -9.82 5.06
N LEU A 56 -3.44 -9.38 6.28
CA LEU A 56 -2.16 -9.60 6.96
C LEU A 56 -2.30 -10.59 8.13
N ASP A 57 -1.15 -10.97 8.70
CA ASP A 57 -1.08 -11.66 9.99
C ASP A 57 -1.42 -10.67 11.12
N ASP A 58 -2.10 -11.12 12.18
CA ASP A 58 -2.57 -10.24 13.27
C ASP A 58 -1.44 -9.48 13.99
N ARG A 59 -0.19 -9.97 13.89
CA ARG A 59 1.00 -9.31 14.44
C ARG A 59 1.48 -8.12 13.62
N VAL A 60 1.01 -7.99 12.37
CA VAL A 60 1.50 -6.99 11.41
C VAL A 60 0.48 -5.85 11.30
N PRO A 61 0.75 -4.67 11.88
CA PRO A 61 -0.12 -3.50 11.71
C PRO A 61 -0.19 -3.06 10.24
N LEU A 62 -1.40 -2.68 9.82
CA LEU A 62 -1.67 -2.04 8.54
C LEU A 62 -1.95 -0.55 8.74
N THR A 63 -1.06 0.28 8.23
CA THR A 63 -1.33 1.71 8.02
C THR A 63 -1.97 1.89 6.65
N ALA A 64 -3.29 2.04 6.65
CA ALA A 64 -4.11 2.20 5.46
C ALA A 64 -3.93 3.60 4.87
N LEU A 65 -3.32 3.68 3.69
CA LEU A 65 -3.26 4.89 2.90
C LEU A 65 -4.56 5.01 2.10
N ARG A 66 -5.23 6.16 2.22
CA ARG A 66 -6.48 6.44 1.52
C ARG A 66 -6.16 6.98 0.13
N SER A 67 -6.83 6.48 -0.90
CA SER A 67 -6.82 7.04 -2.26
C SER A 67 -8.26 7.22 -2.74
N LEU A 68 -8.44 7.82 -3.93
CA LEU A 68 -9.77 7.94 -4.52
C LEU A 68 -10.31 6.60 -5.04
N ASP A 69 -9.48 5.57 -5.15
CA ASP A 69 -9.91 4.23 -5.60
C ASP A 69 -10.70 4.29 -6.92
N LEU A 70 -10.15 5.07 -7.87
CA LEU A 70 -10.76 5.31 -9.18
C LEU A 70 -10.91 4.02 -9.99
N PHE A 71 -10.01 3.05 -9.75
CA PHE A 71 -9.99 1.73 -10.39
C PHE A 71 -10.36 0.63 -9.37
N ASN A 72 -11.61 0.62 -8.94
CA ASN A 72 -12.17 -0.41 -8.07
C ASN A 72 -12.97 -1.47 -8.86
N ASP A 73 -13.30 -2.57 -8.17
CA ASP A 73 -14.01 -3.71 -8.78
C ASP A 73 -15.50 -3.44 -9.06
N HIS A 74 -16.12 -2.49 -8.35
CA HIS A 74 -17.55 -2.21 -8.46
C HIS A 74 -17.87 -1.20 -9.59
N TYR A 75 -17.01 -0.20 -9.74
CA TYR A 75 -17.14 0.93 -10.65
C TYR A 75 -15.76 1.21 -11.27
N PRO A 76 -15.32 0.39 -12.23
CA PRO A 76 -14.02 0.56 -12.86
C PRO A 76 -13.98 1.87 -13.65
N GLY A 77 -13.04 2.75 -13.29
CA GLY A 77 -12.88 4.04 -13.93
C GLY A 77 -13.91 5.09 -13.50
N ARG A 78 -14.39 5.01 -12.24
CA ARG A 78 -15.27 6.04 -11.70
C ARG A 78 -14.55 7.39 -11.69
N PHE A 79 -15.28 8.46 -11.97
CA PHE A 79 -14.80 9.81 -11.69
C PHE A 79 -15.22 10.22 -10.28
N PRO A 80 -14.34 10.89 -9.51
CA PRO A 80 -14.65 11.36 -8.18
C PRO A 80 -15.60 12.55 -8.26
N ALA A 81 -16.52 12.64 -7.30
CA ALA A 81 -17.34 13.84 -7.13
C ALA A 81 -16.53 15.00 -6.53
N PHE A 82 -17.01 16.23 -6.71
CA PHE A 82 -16.26 17.42 -6.27
C PHE A 82 -15.96 17.44 -4.75
N TRP A 83 -16.79 16.78 -3.93
CA TRP A 83 -16.60 16.68 -2.47
C TRP A 83 -15.61 15.58 -2.04
N GLU A 84 -15.19 14.71 -2.95
CA GLU A 84 -14.20 13.66 -2.68
C GLU A 84 -12.76 14.20 -2.75
N PHE A 85 -12.55 15.37 -3.38
CA PHE A 85 -11.26 16.06 -3.40
C PHE A 85 -10.97 16.72 -2.05
N LYS A 86 -10.22 16.03 -1.20
CA LYS A 86 -9.82 16.47 0.14
C LYS A 86 -8.35 16.83 0.23
N SER A 87 -7.55 16.38 -0.73
CA SER A 87 -6.11 16.57 -0.77
C SER A 87 -5.61 16.94 -2.16
N ARG A 88 -4.41 17.54 -2.23
CA ARG A 88 -3.71 17.78 -3.49
C ARG A 88 -3.40 16.48 -4.26
N PHE A 89 -3.32 15.36 -3.55
CA PHE A 89 -3.03 14.05 -4.14
C PHE A 89 -4.25 13.48 -4.84
N ASP A 90 -5.46 13.80 -4.36
CA ASP A 90 -6.72 13.42 -5.01
C ASP A 90 -6.84 14.12 -6.38
N PHE A 91 -6.43 15.39 -6.45
CA PHE A 91 -6.35 16.13 -7.71
C PHE A 91 -5.31 15.53 -8.66
N LEU A 92 -4.13 15.16 -8.15
CA LEU A 92 -3.09 14.51 -8.95
C LEU A 92 -3.54 13.16 -9.49
N GLU A 93 -4.16 12.32 -8.64
CA GLU A 93 -4.68 11.01 -9.02
C GLU A 93 -5.70 11.14 -10.16
N THR A 94 -6.63 12.11 -10.05
CA THR A 94 -7.65 12.36 -11.07
C THR A 94 -7.07 12.94 -12.36
N ALA A 95 -6.10 13.86 -12.26
CA ALA A 95 -5.44 14.44 -13.42
C ALA A 95 -4.68 13.37 -14.22
N VAL A 96 -3.94 12.51 -13.53
CA VAL A 96 -3.18 11.40 -14.15
C VAL A 96 -4.13 10.36 -14.74
N PHE A 97 -5.19 10.00 -14.01
CA PHE A 97 -6.25 9.15 -14.52
C PHE A 97 -6.86 9.68 -15.82
N SER A 98 -7.10 10.99 -15.90
CA SER A 98 -7.67 11.65 -17.08
C SER A 98 -6.75 11.61 -18.30
N THR A 99 -5.45 11.35 -18.13
CA THR A 99 -4.52 11.12 -19.24
C THR A 99 -4.57 9.69 -19.80
N GLY A 100 -5.39 8.82 -19.21
CA GLY A 100 -5.53 7.41 -19.60
C GLY A 100 -4.49 6.48 -18.96
N VAL A 101 -3.73 6.97 -17.96
CA VAL A 101 -2.72 6.20 -17.23
C VAL A 101 -3.29 5.71 -15.89
N PHE A 102 -2.75 4.61 -15.37
CA PHE A 102 -3.09 4.08 -14.06
C PHE A 102 -2.41 4.91 -12.94
N PRO A 103 -3.18 5.67 -12.12
CA PRO A 103 -2.62 6.72 -11.26
C PRO A 103 -2.19 6.24 -9.86
N GLU A 104 -2.66 5.07 -9.41
CA GLU A 104 -2.54 4.61 -8.02
C GLU A 104 -1.08 4.46 -7.52
N PRO A 105 -0.11 3.96 -8.31
CA PRO A 105 1.28 3.87 -7.86
C PRO A 105 1.91 5.25 -7.63
N LEU A 106 1.57 6.23 -8.46
CA LEU A 106 2.07 7.60 -8.31
C LEU A 106 1.46 8.27 -7.08
N ALA A 107 0.14 8.15 -6.91
CA ALA A 107 -0.57 8.67 -5.74
C ALA A 107 -0.06 8.06 -4.43
N PHE A 108 0.35 6.78 -4.44
CA PHE A 108 0.96 6.11 -3.29
C PHE A 108 2.33 6.68 -2.90
N SER A 109 3.11 7.17 -3.88
CA SER A 109 4.47 7.66 -3.66
C SER A 109 4.58 9.18 -3.42
N ALA A 110 3.49 9.92 -3.61
CA ALA A 110 3.46 11.38 -3.68
C ALA A 110 3.41 12.07 -2.30
#